data_AF-A0A9P5JA24-F1
#
_entry.id   AF-A0A9P5JA24-F1
#
_cell.length_a   1.000
_cell.length_b   1.000
_cell.length_c   1.000
_cell.angle_alpha   90.00
_cell.angle_beta   90.00
_cell.angle_gamma   90.00
#
_symmetry.space_group_name_H-M   'P 1'
#
loop_
_entity.id
_entity.type
_entity.pdbx_description
1 polymer ?
#
loop_
_entity_poly.entity_id
_entity_poly.type
_entity_poly.pdbx_seq_one_letter_code
_entity_poly.pdbx_strand_id
1 'polypeptide(L)'
;MAAEKVIVYGYDTSPMYMKVRYVLLMKRIPHSVVYVEDKPPRPQLLEFGITYRRIPVASIGNDVYFDTRLIIDELERRFTPEQGFPSVYTANGPVEKLLMTHYADNNIFPIAASFIPASRLSAEFKKDRQQFNPTMDFEALNNDKPRFLSQLRTHMYIMQSIIAKSSTPWLLSTPEPTIVDIALFNLVNWAIRLRATSVLILPASKAPAEYRQVMEWVEAMRARTAVEIEDASNPAGKPPKMDKDTAAHYALNASPTGSLMGKKLFVDPAEPLIQAGWVSEGDAVSVTPTDSGRVPQFGTLVGLTAETVSIRIQMAGSQQSVVGHFPRLGYKIQREKASAKL
;
A
#
# COMPACT_ATOMS: atom_id res chain seq x y z
N MET A 1 -4.02 27.95 5.44
CA MET A 1 -4.92 26.97 4.78
C MET A 1 -5.07 25.80 5.72
N ALA A 2 -6.28 25.31 6.00
CA ALA A 2 -6.44 24.10 6.78
C ALA A 2 -5.70 22.96 6.06
N ALA A 3 -4.85 22.21 6.76
CA ALA A 3 -4.15 21.07 6.17
C ALA A 3 -5.18 20.09 5.59
N GLU A 4 -5.00 19.66 4.35
CA GLU A 4 -5.91 18.71 3.70
C GLU A 4 -5.94 17.41 4.51
N LYS A 5 -7.15 16.96 4.86
CA LYS A 5 -7.33 15.82 5.76
C LYS A 5 -7.03 14.51 5.03
N VAL A 6 -6.03 13.78 5.50
CA VAL A 6 -5.73 12.43 5.02
C VAL A 6 -6.64 11.43 5.72
N ILE A 7 -7.36 10.62 4.95
CA ILE A 7 -8.21 9.54 5.46
C ILE A 7 -7.72 8.23 4.85
N VAL A 8 -7.43 7.22 5.68
CA VAL A 8 -6.99 5.90 5.23
C VAL A 8 -8.04 4.85 5.54
N TYR A 9 -8.39 4.06 4.54
CA TYR A 9 -9.32 2.95 4.65
C TYR A 9 -8.53 1.66 4.79
N GLY A 10 -8.66 0.98 5.93
CA GLY A 10 -7.91 -0.25 6.17
C GLY A 10 -8.20 -0.97 7.48
N TYR A 11 -7.34 -1.92 7.82
CA TYR A 11 -7.47 -2.74 9.03
C TYR A 11 -6.09 -3.20 9.52
N ASP A 12 -5.92 -3.28 10.84
CA ASP A 12 -4.61 -3.37 11.50
C ASP A 12 -3.84 -4.66 11.20
N THR A 13 -4.52 -5.72 10.76
CA THR A 13 -3.88 -7.00 10.41
C THR A 13 -3.42 -7.07 8.95
N SER A 14 -3.75 -6.08 8.11
CA SER A 14 -3.24 -6.00 6.74
C SER A 14 -1.80 -5.49 6.73
N PRO A 15 -0.83 -6.27 6.22
CA PRO A 15 0.55 -5.78 6.08
C PRO A 15 0.62 -4.59 5.11
N MET A 16 -0.22 -4.54 4.08
CA MET A 16 -0.21 -3.40 3.14
C MET A 16 -0.72 -2.11 3.79
N TYR A 17 -1.72 -2.21 4.69
CA TYR A 17 -2.18 -1.07 5.48
C TYR A 17 -1.08 -0.64 6.47
N MET A 18 -0.46 -1.60 7.16
CA MET A 18 0.61 -1.31 8.10
C MET A 18 1.81 -0.61 7.45
N LYS A 19 2.15 -0.93 6.19
CA LYS A 19 3.17 -0.19 5.43
C LYS A 19 2.85 1.30 5.33
N VAL A 20 1.65 1.65 4.87
CA VAL A 20 1.19 3.05 4.79
C VAL A 20 1.11 3.68 6.18
N ARG A 21 0.65 2.93 7.18
CA ARG A 21 0.58 3.38 8.58
C ARG A 21 1.95 3.74 9.16
N TYR A 22 3.00 2.96 8.86
CA TYR A 22 4.37 3.27 9.24
C TYR A 22 4.92 4.48 8.48
N VAL A 23 4.60 4.65 7.19
CA VAL A 23 4.99 5.87 6.45
C VAL A 23 4.35 7.10 7.10
N LEU A 24 3.03 7.08 7.35
CA LEU A 24 2.34 8.18 8.04
C LEU A 24 2.94 8.48 9.41
N LEU A 25 3.35 7.43 10.15
CA LEU A 25 4.00 7.54 11.45
C LEU A 25 5.35 8.27 11.36
N MET A 26 6.23 7.80 10.46
CA MET A 26 7.59 8.35 10.30
C MET A 26 7.57 9.76 9.70
N LYS A 27 6.64 10.03 8.78
CA LYS A 27 6.41 11.38 8.23
C LYS A 27 5.66 12.30 9.20
N ARG A 28 5.15 11.78 10.33
CA ARG A 28 4.35 12.52 11.33
C ARG A 28 3.10 13.20 10.75
N ILE A 29 2.46 12.56 9.77
CA ILE A 29 1.29 13.13 9.07
C ILE A 29 0.00 12.90 9.87
N PRO A 30 -0.74 13.96 10.27
CA PRO A 30 -2.07 13.82 10.83
C PRO A 30 -3.01 13.13 9.84
N HIS A 31 -3.69 12.07 10.28
CA HIS A 31 -4.63 11.33 9.46
C HIS A 31 -5.76 10.74 10.30
N SER A 32 -6.87 10.40 9.66
CA SER A 32 -7.96 9.62 10.25
C SER A 32 -8.03 8.23 9.62
N VAL A 33 -8.55 7.25 10.36
CA VAL A 33 -8.69 5.86 9.88
C VAL A 33 -10.16 5.49 9.80
N VAL A 34 -10.59 5.06 8.63
CA VAL A 34 -11.86 4.37 8.43
C VAL A 34 -11.58 2.88 8.40
N TYR A 35 -12.05 2.18 9.43
CA TYR A 35 -11.87 0.73 9.50
C TYR A 35 -12.83 0.02 8.55
N VAL A 36 -12.29 -0.91 7.76
CA VAL A 36 -13.04 -1.73 6.79
C VAL A 36 -12.80 -3.22 7.03
N GLU A 37 -13.67 -4.04 6.44
CA GLU A 37 -13.61 -5.49 6.54
C GLU A 37 -12.39 -6.08 5.84
N ASP A 38 -11.91 -7.22 6.34
CA ASP A 38 -10.76 -7.96 5.82
C ASP A 38 -11.01 -8.62 4.44
N LYS A 39 -12.27 -8.59 4.00
CA LYS A 39 -12.79 -9.13 2.73
C LYS A 39 -13.98 -8.27 2.25
N PRO A 40 -14.26 -8.22 0.93
CA PRO A 40 -15.50 -7.63 0.41
C PRO A 40 -16.78 -8.35 0.89
N PRO A 41 -17.95 -7.69 0.86
CA PRO A 41 -18.18 -6.29 0.50
C PRO A 41 -17.67 -5.32 1.60
N ARG A 42 -17.29 -4.11 1.20
CA ARG A 42 -16.86 -3.03 2.10
C ARG A 42 -17.76 -1.81 1.91
N PRO A 43 -18.86 -1.69 2.68
CA PRO A 43 -19.85 -0.63 2.48
C PRO A 43 -19.25 0.78 2.44
N GLN A 44 -18.24 1.02 3.26
CA GLN A 44 -17.51 2.29 3.36
C GLN A 44 -16.85 2.72 2.03
N LEU A 45 -16.46 1.76 1.19
CA LEU A 45 -15.89 2.02 -0.14
C LEU A 45 -16.96 2.00 -1.23
N LEU A 46 -17.97 1.14 -1.09
CA LEU A 46 -19.07 1.04 -2.06
C LEU A 46 -19.86 2.34 -2.18
N GLU A 47 -19.97 3.13 -1.10
CA GLU A 47 -20.58 4.47 -1.14
C GLU A 47 -19.87 5.42 -2.13
N PHE A 48 -18.56 5.28 -2.28
CA PHE A 48 -17.77 6.01 -3.26
C PHE A 48 -17.83 5.42 -4.68
N GLY A 49 -18.62 4.36 -4.91
CA GLY A 49 -18.61 3.59 -6.14
C GLY A 49 -17.32 2.77 -6.34
N ILE A 50 -16.57 2.54 -5.25
CA ILE A 50 -15.29 1.84 -5.31
C ILE A 50 -15.52 0.32 -5.27
N THR A 51 -15.29 -0.34 -6.39
CA THR A 51 -15.29 -1.80 -6.56
C THR A 51 -13.89 -2.40 -6.41
N TYR A 52 -12.85 -1.58 -6.48
CA TYR A 52 -11.46 -2.01 -6.24
C TYR A 52 -11.32 -2.73 -4.90
N ARG A 53 -10.82 -3.97 -4.95
CA ARG A 53 -10.89 -4.88 -3.79
C ARG A 53 -9.67 -4.90 -2.89
N ARG A 54 -8.56 -4.22 -3.22
CA ARG A 54 -7.37 -4.21 -2.35
C ARG A 54 -7.46 -3.07 -1.34
N ILE A 55 -6.71 -3.22 -0.25
CA ILE A 55 -6.58 -2.26 0.85
C ILE A 55 -5.10 -2.13 1.19
N PRO A 56 -4.60 -0.94 1.55
CA PRO A 56 -5.36 0.27 1.84
C PRO A 56 -5.76 1.05 0.58
N VAL A 57 -6.72 1.95 0.80
CA VAL A 57 -7.05 3.08 -0.07
C VAL A 57 -6.91 4.33 0.80
N ALA A 58 -6.49 5.45 0.24
CA ALA A 58 -6.46 6.73 0.94
C ALA A 58 -7.28 7.79 0.19
N SER A 59 -7.94 8.70 0.89
CA SER A 59 -8.53 9.90 0.30
C SER A 59 -7.91 11.16 0.90
N ILE A 60 -7.72 12.17 0.06
CA ILE A 60 -7.27 13.50 0.43
C ILE A 60 -8.15 14.48 -0.34
N GLY A 61 -9.14 15.05 0.36
CA GLY A 61 -10.21 15.79 -0.32
C GLY A 61 -11.05 14.87 -1.20
N ASN A 62 -11.29 15.27 -2.45
CA ASN A 62 -12.10 14.51 -3.42
C ASN A 62 -11.29 13.51 -4.25
N ASP A 63 -9.96 13.46 -4.04
CA ASP A 63 -9.06 12.55 -4.71
C ASP A 63 -8.85 11.26 -3.87
N VAL A 64 -8.93 10.12 -4.53
CA VAL A 64 -8.81 8.78 -3.93
C VAL A 64 -7.62 8.06 -4.56
N TYR A 65 -6.69 7.61 -3.72
CA TYR A 65 -5.43 7.00 -4.11
C TYR A 65 -5.46 5.50 -3.86
N PHE A 66 -5.31 4.75 -4.95
CA PHE A 66 -5.21 3.30 -4.94
C PHE A 66 -3.74 2.87 -5.04
N ASP A 67 -3.43 1.74 -4.42
CA ASP A 67 -2.07 1.19 -4.31
C ASP A 67 -1.18 1.96 -3.32
N THR A 68 -0.51 1.21 -2.45
CA THR A 68 0.40 1.79 -1.45
C THR A 68 1.50 2.63 -2.06
N ARG A 69 1.99 2.30 -3.26
CA ARG A 69 3.06 3.03 -3.95
C ARG A 69 2.62 4.46 -4.24
N LEU A 70 1.45 4.61 -4.85
CA LEU A 70 0.92 5.92 -5.20
C LEU A 70 0.45 6.70 -3.97
N ILE A 71 -0.11 6.02 -2.96
CA ILE A 71 -0.42 6.66 -1.67
C ILE A 71 0.85 7.28 -1.09
N ILE A 72 1.97 6.55 -1.06
CA ILE A 72 3.23 7.02 -0.49
C ILE A 72 3.82 8.17 -1.33
N ASP A 73 3.80 8.07 -2.66
CA ASP A 73 4.27 9.16 -3.54
C ASP A 73 3.50 10.47 -3.27
N GLU A 74 2.17 10.39 -3.13
CA GLU A 74 1.35 11.56 -2.89
C GLU A 74 1.59 12.15 -1.49
N LEU A 75 1.78 11.30 -0.47
CA LEU A 75 2.13 11.76 0.87
C LEU A 75 3.49 12.47 0.87
N GLU A 76 4.48 11.93 0.17
CA GLU A 76 5.82 12.55 0.06
C GLU A 76 5.77 13.90 -0.64
N ARG A 77 4.93 14.04 -1.67
CA ARG A 77 4.75 15.31 -2.35
C ARG A 77 3.98 16.36 -1.54
N ARG A 78 2.90 15.96 -0.87
CA ARG A 78 2.02 16.89 -0.14
C ARG A 78 2.61 17.34 1.19
N PHE A 79 3.42 16.49 1.82
CA PHE A 79 3.96 16.68 3.17
C PHE A 79 5.49 16.64 3.10
N THR A 80 6.07 17.82 2.86
CA THR A 80 7.49 17.96 2.56
C THR A 80 8.33 18.29 3.81
N PRO A 81 9.66 18.05 3.77
CA PRO A 81 10.56 18.46 4.84
C PRO A 81 10.50 19.95 5.16
N GLU A 82 10.30 20.81 4.16
CA GLU A 82 10.19 22.27 4.33
C GLU A 82 8.95 22.66 5.15
N GLN A 83 7.92 21.82 5.17
CA GLN A 83 6.71 21.98 5.97
C GLN A 83 6.82 21.30 7.34
N GLY A 84 7.96 20.70 7.67
CA GLY A 84 8.19 19.99 8.93
C GLY A 84 7.79 18.51 8.92
N PHE A 85 7.53 17.92 7.75
CA PHE A 85 7.24 16.48 7.61
C PHE A 85 8.48 15.74 7.11
N PRO A 86 9.11 14.87 7.92
CA PRO A 86 10.27 14.09 7.47
C PRO A 86 9.97 13.32 6.19
N SER A 87 10.96 13.16 5.31
CA SER A 87 10.86 12.29 4.14
C SER A 87 11.24 10.86 4.52
N VAL A 88 10.55 9.87 3.94
CA VAL A 88 10.96 8.46 4.01
C VAL A 88 11.83 8.04 2.82
N TYR A 89 12.12 8.95 1.90
CA TYR A 89 13.04 8.72 0.78
C TYR A 89 14.37 9.46 1.01
N THR A 90 15.43 8.91 0.45
CA THR A 90 16.68 9.66 0.24
C THR A 90 16.62 10.46 -1.06
N ALA A 91 17.73 11.10 -1.42
CA ALA A 91 17.91 11.71 -2.74
C ALA A 91 17.69 10.69 -3.90
N ASN A 92 17.81 9.39 -3.65
CA ASN A 92 17.60 8.32 -4.64
C ASN A 92 16.21 7.66 -4.54
N GLY A 93 15.17 8.43 -4.20
CA GLY A 93 13.80 7.94 -4.05
C GLY A 93 13.29 6.99 -5.17
N PRO A 94 13.58 7.23 -6.47
CA PRO A 94 13.20 6.29 -7.54
C PRO A 94 13.78 4.89 -7.39
N VAL A 95 15.05 4.76 -6.95
CA VAL A 95 15.68 3.45 -6.71
C VAL A 95 15.04 2.75 -5.52
N GLU A 96 14.77 3.49 -4.46
CA GLU A 96 14.11 2.97 -3.27
C GLU A 96 12.68 2.51 -3.56
N LYS A 97 11.97 3.22 -4.44
CA LYS A 97 10.65 2.80 -4.94
C LYS A 97 10.72 1.51 -5.74
N LEU A 98 11.77 1.29 -6.54
CA LEU A 98 12.01 0.01 -7.22
C LEU A 98 12.28 -1.11 -6.21
N LEU A 99 13.07 -0.86 -5.17
CA LEU A 99 13.31 -1.83 -4.10
C LEU A 99 12.04 -2.16 -3.31
N MET A 100 11.26 -1.16 -2.91
CA MET A 100 9.96 -1.37 -2.27
C MET A 100 9.05 -2.21 -3.17
N THR A 101 8.91 -1.85 -4.44
CA THR A 101 7.97 -2.50 -5.36
C THR A 101 8.40 -3.91 -5.73
N HIS A 102 9.62 -4.07 -6.24
CA HIS A 102 10.06 -5.31 -6.86
C HIS A 102 10.74 -6.26 -5.87
N TYR A 103 11.37 -5.74 -4.82
CA TYR A 103 11.98 -6.60 -3.81
C TYR A 103 11.02 -6.86 -2.65
N ALA A 104 10.58 -5.83 -1.91
CA ALA A 104 9.70 -6.06 -0.77
C ALA A 104 8.32 -6.59 -1.20
N ASP A 105 7.57 -5.85 -2.02
CA ASP A 105 6.18 -6.19 -2.34
C ASP A 105 6.04 -7.41 -3.28
N ASN A 106 6.97 -7.59 -4.23
CA ASN A 106 6.84 -8.70 -5.19
C ASN A 106 7.59 -9.97 -4.79
N ASN A 107 8.71 -9.89 -4.04
CA ASN A 107 9.50 -11.08 -3.68
C ASN A 107 9.30 -11.48 -2.22
N ILE A 108 9.38 -10.53 -1.28
CA ILE A 108 9.30 -10.85 0.16
C ILE A 108 7.86 -11.08 0.61
N PHE A 109 6.89 -10.29 0.12
CA PHE A 109 5.49 -10.43 0.55
C PHE A 109 4.90 -11.81 0.27
N PRO A 110 5.05 -12.43 -0.93
CA PRO A 110 4.56 -13.79 -1.15
C PRO A 110 5.16 -14.83 -0.18
N ILE A 111 6.45 -14.71 0.15
CA ILE A 111 7.12 -15.56 1.14
C ILE A 111 6.55 -15.31 2.54
N ALA A 112 6.34 -14.05 2.94
CA ALA A 112 5.74 -13.74 4.23
C ALA A 112 4.29 -14.28 4.32
N ALA A 113 3.52 -14.17 3.23
CA ALA A 113 2.14 -14.60 3.16
C ALA A 113 1.98 -16.13 3.18
N SER A 114 2.96 -16.89 2.67
CA SER A 114 2.92 -18.36 2.73
C SER A 114 3.02 -18.91 4.16
N PHE A 115 3.41 -18.08 5.13
CA PHE A 115 3.46 -18.46 6.55
C PHE A 115 2.14 -18.26 7.29
N ILE A 116 1.08 -17.78 6.64
CA ILE A 116 -0.24 -17.70 7.26
C ILE A 116 -0.69 -19.14 7.60
N PRO A 117 -0.99 -19.46 8.88
CA PRO A 117 -1.39 -20.82 9.25
C PRO A 117 -2.77 -21.15 8.68
N ALA A 118 -2.85 -22.12 7.75
CA ALA A 118 -4.10 -22.53 7.13
C ALA A 118 -5.16 -23.03 8.14
N SER A 119 -4.72 -23.50 9.32
CA SER A 119 -5.57 -23.91 10.44
C SER A 119 -6.25 -22.74 11.16
N ARG A 120 -5.75 -21.50 10.99
CA ARG A 120 -6.33 -20.28 11.59
C ARG A 120 -7.27 -19.54 10.64
N LEU A 121 -7.45 -20.03 9.43
CA LEU A 121 -8.27 -19.39 8.41
C LEU A 121 -9.64 -20.06 8.32
N SER A 122 -10.71 -19.25 8.39
CA SER A 122 -12.07 -19.74 8.15
C SER A 122 -12.24 -20.21 6.70
N ALA A 123 -13.22 -21.08 6.45
CA ALA A 123 -13.55 -21.54 5.10
C ALA A 123 -13.93 -20.35 4.18
N GLU A 124 -14.66 -19.38 4.71
CA GLU A 124 -15.03 -18.15 3.99
C GLU A 124 -13.80 -17.33 3.58
N PHE A 125 -12.83 -17.17 4.48
CA PHE A 125 -11.60 -16.45 4.18
C PHE A 125 -10.79 -17.17 3.10
N LYS A 126 -10.68 -18.51 3.18
CA LYS A 126 -10.00 -19.30 2.14
C LYS A 126 -10.67 -19.10 0.78
N LYS A 127 -12.00 -19.18 0.72
CA LYS A 127 -12.77 -18.95 -0.51
C LYS A 127 -12.56 -17.53 -1.06
N ASP A 128 -12.59 -16.52 -0.21
CA ASP A 128 -12.31 -15.14 -0.62
C ASP A 128 -10.89 -14.99 -1.19
N ARG A 129 -9.89 -15.58 -0.55
CA ARG A 129 -8.50 -15.49 -1.03
C ARG A 129 -8.26 -16.30 -2.30
N GLN A 130 -9.02 -17.36 -2.56
CA GLN A 130 -9.05 -18.04 -3.86
C GLN A 130 -9.70 -17.17 -4.95
N GLN A 131 -10.72 -16.38 -4.63
CA GLN A 131 -11.23 -15.37 -5.57
C GLN A 131 -10.23 -14.22 -5.79
N PHE A 132 -9.43 -13.89 -4.78
CA PHE A 132 -8.36 -12.91 -4.87
C PHE A 132 -7.20 -13.40 -5.75
N ASN A 133 -6.77 -14.65 -5.55
CA ASN A 133 -5.75 -15.30 -6.36
C ASN A 133 -6.22 -16.72 -6.74
N PRO A 134 -6.73 -16.92 -7.96
CA PRO A 134 -7.29 -18.22 -8.40
C PRO A 134 -6.29 -19.38 -8.35
N THR A 135 -4.99 -19.12 -8.34
CA THR A 135 -3.96 -20.16 -8.24
C THR A 135 -3.62 -20.52 -6.79
N MET A 136 -4.35 -19.99 -5.80
CA MET A 136 -4.05 -20.21 -4.39
C MET A 136 -4.52 -21.58 -3.91
N ASP A 137 -3.56 -22.40 -3.52
CA ASP A 137 -3.77 -23.69 -2.87
C ASP A 137 -3.16 -23.66 -1.45
N PHE A 138 -4.02 -23.65 -0.43
CA PHE A 138 -3.59 -23.57 0.97
C PHE A 138 -2.89 -24.83 1.47
N GLU A 139 -3.24 -25.99 0.93
CA GLU A 139 -2.61 -27.25 1.31
C GLU A 139 -1.22 -27.35 0.70
N ALA A 140 -1.10 -27.06 -0.61
CA ALA A 140 0.20 -26.99 -1.27
C ALA A 140 1.12 -25.95 -0.60
N LEU A 141 0.61 -24.75 -0.30
CA LEU A 141 1.38 -23.72 0.43
C LEU A 141 1.84 -24.21 1.80
N ASN A 142 1.00 -24.95 2.52
CA ASN A 142 1.36 -25.49 3.84
C ASN A 142 2.44 -26.59 3.73
N ASN A 143 2.36 -27.45 2.72
CA ASN A 143 3.34 -28.51 2.47
C ASN A 143 4.69 -27.95 2.02
N ASP A 144 4.67 -26.80 1.33
CA ASP A 144 5.86 -26.17 0.75
C ASP A 144 6.56 -25.16 1.70
N LYS A 145 6.13 -25.12 2.97
CA LYS A 145 6.75 -24.28 4.02
C LYS A 145 8.28 -24.43 4.11
N PRO A 146 8.89 -25.63 4.00
CA PRO A 146 10.35 -25.75 4.02
C PRO A 146 11.04 -24.96 2.90
N ARG A 147 10.47 -24.91 1.70
CA ARG A 147 11.01 -24.11 0.59
C ARG A 147 10.94 -22.62 0.90
N PHE A 148 9.81 -22.14 1.42
CA PHE A 148 9.67 -20.73 1.81
C PHE A 148 10.59 -20.34 2.97
N LEU A 149 10.84 -21.23 3.93
CA LEU A 149 11.85 -21.00 4.98
C LEU A 149 13.26 -20.91 4.41
N SER A 150 13.60 -21.78 3.44
CA SER A 150 14.89 -21.73 2.73
C SER A 150 15.08 -20.42 1.97
N GLN A 151 14.05 -19.98 1.25
CA GLN A 151 14.04 -18.69 0.56
C GLN A 151 14.17 -17.52 1.54
N LEU A 152 13.39 -17.51 2.62
CA LEU A 152 13.47 -16.48 3.64
C LEU A 152 14.87 -16.41 4.27
N ARG A 153 15.48 -17.56 4.59
CA ARG A 153 16.86 -17.63 5.11
C ARG A 153 17.87 -16.99 4.13
N THR A 154 17.71 -17.23 2.84
CA THR A 154 18.56 -16.62 1.80
C THR A 154 18.40 -15.09 1.79
N HIS A 155 17.18 -14.58 1.86
CA HIS A 155 16.93 -13.14 1.94
C HIS A 155 17.51 -12.52 3.22
N MET A 156 17.39 -13.20 4.36
CA MET A 156 18.00 -12.75 5.61
C MET A 156 19.53 -12.69 5.51
N TYR A 157 20.17 -13.64 4.83
CA TYR A 157 21.63 -13.60 4.60
C TYR A 157 22.07 -12.41 3.72
N ILE A 158 21.29 -12.10 2.67
CA ILE A 158 21.54 -10.93 1.83
C ILE A 158 21.36 -9.64 2.64
N MET A 159 20.28 -9.54 3.43
CA MET A 159 20.03 -8.37 4.29
C MET A 159 21.12 -8.20 5.34
N GLN A 160 21.54 -9.28 6.00
CA GLN A 160 22.68 -9.29 6.92
C GLN A 160 23.92 -8.69 6.25
N SER A 161 24.23 -9.10 5.02
CA SER A 161 25.40 -8.62 4.29
C SER A 161 25.34 -7.13 3.96
N ILE A 162 24.13 -6.58 3.80
CA ILE A 162 23.90 -5.14 3.62
C ILE A 162 24.09 -4.41 4.96
N ILE A 163 23.43 -4.88 6.03
CA ILE A 163 23.47 -4.26 7.36
C ILE A 163 24.90 -4.28 7.92
N ALA A 164 25.65 -5.36 7.71
CA ALA A 164 27.04 -5.49 8.17
C ALA A 164 27.98 -4.45 7.57
N LYS A 165 27.62 -3.87 6.42
CA LYS A 165 28.37 -2.80 5.76
C LYS A 165 27.84 -1.41 6.08
N SER A 166 26.71 -1.34 6.77
CA SER A 166 26.07 -0.07 7.09
C SER A 166 26.77 0.63 8.25
N SER A 167 26.97 1.94 8.12
CA SER A 167 27.47 2.78 9.22
C SER A 167 26.39 3.16 10.23
N THR A 168 25.14 2.82 9.95
CA THR A 168 23.98 3.05 10.83
C THR A 168 23.17 1.76 10.95
N PRO A 169 22.18 1.69 11.86
CA PRO A 169 21.31 0.52 11.93
C PRO A 169 20.47 0.27 10.67
N TRP A 170 20.37 1.22 9.74
CA TRP A 170 19.43 1.18 8.61
C TRP A 170 20.08 0.65 7.33
N LEU A 171 19.27 0.08 6.44
CA LEU A 171 19.74 -0.65 5.26
C LEU A 171 20.55 0.22 4.28
N LEU A 172 20.25 1.52 4.20
CA LEU A 172 20.90 2.45 3.27
C LEU A 172 21.94 3.37 3.93
N SER A 173 22.39 3.04 5.15
CA SER A 173 23.37 3.83 5.91
C SER A 173 22.96 5.29 6.13
N THR A 174 21.66 5.53 6.23
CA THR A 174 21.06 6.84 6.51
C THR A 174 20.96 7.11 8.00
N PRO A 175 20.76 8.36 8.46
CA PRO A 175 20.52 8.64 9.87
C PRO A 175 19.17 8.11 10.39
N GLU A 176 18.14 8.11 9.54
CA GLU A 176 16.78 7.65 9.84
C GLU A 176 16.37 6.52 8.88
N PRO A 177 15.45 5.62 9.27
CA PRO A 177 15.00 4.53 8.40
C PRO A 177 14.29 5.07 7.16
N THR A 178 14.53 4.43 6.03
CA THR A 178 13.96 4.82 4.73
C THR A 178 12.72 3.98 4.42
N ILE A 179 12.09 4.22 3.26
CA ILE A 179 10.99 3.41 2.78
C ILE A 179 11.41 1.95 2.56
N VAL A 180 12.69 1.71 2.25
CA VAL A 180 13.23 0.36 2.07
C VAL A 180 13.22 -0.38 3.41
N ASP A 181 13.64 0.28 4.48
CA ASP A 181 13.55 -0.25 5.84
C ASP A 181 12.08 -0.49 6.22
N ILE A 182 11.21 0.50 6.03
CA ILE A 182 9.78 0.41 6.39
C ILE A 182 9.10 -0.76 5.66
N ALA A 183 9.29 -0.88 4.35
CA ALA A 183 8.64 -1.90 3.54
C ALA A 183 9.09 -3.32 3.92
N LEU A 184 10.40 -3.53 4.08
CA LEU A 184 10.94 -4.83 4.48
C LEU A 184 10.58 -5.16 5.93
N PHE A 185 10.72 -4.19 6.84
CA PHE A 185 10.43 -4.37 8.26
C PHE A 185 8.97 -4.79 8.44
N ASN A 186 8.05 -4.11 7.75
CA ASN A 186 6.64 -4.43 7.82
C ASN A 186 6.36 -5.90 7.51
N LEU A 187 6.96 -6.44 6.44
CA LEU A 187 6.77 -7.82 6.00
C LEU A 187 7.45 -8.85 6.91
N VAL A 188 8.69 -8.59 7.32
CA VAL A 188 9.43 -9.46 8.24
C VAL A 188 8.74 -9.49 9.61
N ASN A 189 8.37 -8.34 10.15
CA ASN A 189 7.65 -8.22 11.42
C ASN A 189 6.27 -8.88 11.35
N TRP A 190 5.57 -8.79 10.23
CA TRP A 190 4.31 -9.52 10.01
C TRP A 190 4.54 -11.04 10.02
N ALA A 191 5.54 -11.53 9.29
CA ALA A 191 5.89 -12.96 9.27
C ALA A 191 6.27 -13.50 10.68
N ILE A 192 6.93 -12.69 11.51
CA ILE A 192 7.22 -13.02 12.92
C ILE A 192 5.93 -13.16 13.72
N ARG A 193 5.00 -12.21 13.58
CA ARG A 193 3.74 -12.19 14.33
C ARG A 193 2.82 -13.37 13.99
N LEU A 194 2.94 -13.95 12.79
CA LEU A 194 2.24 -15.17 12.40
C LEU A 194 2.65 -16.40 13.23
N ARG A 195 3.82 -16.35 13.89
CA ARG A 195 4.44 -17.42 14.71
C ARG A 195 4.79 -18.70 13.96
N ALA A 196 4.52 -18.80 12.66
CA ALA A 196 4.87 -19.95 11.83
C ALA A 196 6.36 -19.98 11.42
N THR A 197 7.10 -18.91 11.73
CA THR A 197 8.52 -18.74 11.41
C THR A 197 9.43 -18.88 12.62
N SER A 198 8.92 -19.31 13.78
CA SER A 198 9.66 -19.37 15.05
C SER A 198 10.92 -20.24 15.03
N VAL A 199 11.02 -21.17 14.09
CA VAL A 199 12.22 -22.01 13.86
C VAL A 199 13.37 -21.25 13.21
N LEU A 200 13.08 -20.16 12.51
CA LEU A 200 14.07 -19.33 11.81
C LEU A 200 14.17 -17.95 12.46
N ILE A 201 13.04 -17.29 12.71
CA ILE A 201 13.02 -15.94 13.26
C ILE A 201 12.96 -15.98 14.79
N LEU A 202 14.12 -15.80 15.39
CA LEU A 202 14.35 -15.79 16.84
C LEU A 202 14.66 -14.36 17.32
N PRO A 203 14.45 -14.03 18.61
CA PRO A 203 14.98 -12.79 19.19
C PRO A 203 16.47 -12.63 18.87
N ALA A 204 16.98 -11.41 18.74
CA ALA A 204 18.37 -11.17 18.33
C ALA A 204 19.39 -11.92 19.21
N SER A 205 19.14 -11.94 20.53
CA SER A 205 19.95 -12.66 21.52
C SER A 205 20.04 -14.18 21.31
N LYS A 206 19.11 -14.77 20.55
CA LYS A 206 19.05 -16.21 20.22
C LYS A 206 19.25 -16.49 18.74
N ALA A 207 19.38 -15.46 17.90
CA ALA A 207 19.54 -15.62 16.47
C ALA A 207 20.97 -16.14 16.14
N PRO A 208 21.09 -17.08 15.18
CA PRO A 208 22.36 -17.48 14.57
C PRO A 208 23.16 -16.27 14.10
N ALA A 209 24.49 -16.37 14.17
CA ALA A 209 25.40 -15.30 13.79
C ALA A 209 25.17 -14.84 12.33
N GLU A 210 24.83 -15.75 11.42
CA GLU A 210 24.50 -15.51 10.01
C GLU A 210 23.35 -14.49 9.80
N TYR A 211 22.46 -14.47 10.79
CA TYR A 211 21.18 -13.78 10.92
C TYR A 211 21.02 -12.55 11.80
N ARG A 212 21.95 -12.44 12.75
CA ARG A 212 21.71 -11.75 14.02
C ARG A 212 21.44 -10.27 13.83
N GLN A 213 22.18 -9.62 12.94
CA GLN A 213 22.06 -8.19 12.70
C GLN A 213 20.73 -7.84 12.03
N VAL A 214 20.14 -8.76 11.26
CA VAL A 214 18.77 -8.56 10.76
C VAL A 214 17.78 -8.54 11.91
N MET A 215 17.97 -9.38 12.93
CA MET A 215 17.07 -9.35 14.10
C MET A 215 17.28 -8.13 14.98
N GLU A 216 18.53 -7.67 15.12
CA GLU A 216 18.85 -6.39 15.77
C GLU A 216 18.22 -5.22 15.00
N TRP A 217 18.24 -5.23 13.66
CA TRP A 217 17.54 -4.26 12.82
C TRP A 217 16.02 -4.31 13.01
N VAL A 218 15.41 -5.50 13.12
CA VAL A 218 13.97 -5.64 13.45
C VAL A 218 13.66 -5.03 14.82
N GLU A 219 14.52 -5.26 15.81
CA GLU A 219 14.37 -4.69 17.16
C GLU A 219 14.55 -3.16 17.13
N ALA A 220 15.52 -2.64 16.37
CA ALA A 220 15.73 -1.21 16.16
C ALA A 220 14.53 -0.55 15.48
N MET A 221 13.97 -1.15 14.43
CA MET A 221 12.75 -0.66 13.78
C MET A 221 11.54 -0.67 14.72
N ARG A 222 11.37 -1.72 15.55
CA ARG A 222 10.33 -1.74 16.57
C ARG A 222 10.50 -0.61 17.58
N ALA A 223 11.70 -0.44 18.13
CA ALA A 223 12.00 0.64 19.06
C ALA A 223 11.73 2.02 18.44
N ARG A 224 12.21 2.24 17.21
CA ARG A 224 12.00 3.48 16.45
C ARG A 224 10.51 3.78 16.23
N THR A 225 9.71 2.78 15.84
CA THR A 225 8.26 2.95 15.69
C THR A 225 7.55 3.19 17.03
N ALA A 226 7.99 2.56 18.12
CA ALA A 226 7.43 2.77 19.45
C ALA A 226 7.62 4.22 19.92
N VAL A 227 8.83 4.77 19.70
CA VAL A 227 9.13 6.19 19.99
C VAL A 227 8.14 7.13 19.28
N GLU A 228 7.87 6.94 17.98
CA GLU A 228 6.91 7.80 17.26
C GLU A 228 5.46 7.59 17.71
N ILE A 229 5.09 6.40 18.18
CA ILE A 229 3.74 6.12 18.68
C ILE A 229 3.51 6.77 20.05
N GLU A 230 4.55 6.80 20.89
CA GLU A 230 4.51 7.32 22.25
C GLU A 230 4.75 8.84 22.31
N ASP A 231 5.41 9.42 21.30
CA ASP A 231 5.61 10.86 21.16
C ASP A 231 4.26 11.58 21.04
N ALA A 232 3.85 12.25 22.12
CA ALA A 232 2.60 13.01 22.18
C ALA A 232 2.54 14.17 21.17
N SER A 233 3.70 14.63 20.66
CA SER A 233 3.77 15.65 19.61
C SER A 233 3.57 15.07 18.20
N ASN A 234 3.63 13.74 18.02
CA ASN A 234 3.38 13.10 16.74
C ASN A 234 1.89 12.79 16.56
N PRO A 235 1.16 13.55 15.72
CA PRO A 235 -0.28 13.34 15.50
C PRO A 235 -0.59 12.02 14.80
N ALA A 236 0.39 11.40 14.14
CA ALA A 236 0.28 10.09 13.51
C ALA A 236 0.45 8.94 14.51
N GLY A 237 0.84 9.18 15.77
CA GLY A 237 1.02 8.13 16.77
C GLY A 237 -0.27 7.40 17.13
N LYS A 238 -1.36 8.16 17.30
CA LYS A 238 -2.70 7.65 17.67
C LYS A 238 -3.79 8.29 16.80
N PRO A 239 -3.93 7.88 15.53
CA PRO A 239 -4.88 8.51 14.62
C PRO A 239 -6.33 8.26 15.07
N PRO A 240 -7.22 9.27 15.01
CA PRO A 240 -8.61 9.08 15.34
C PRO A 240 -9.30 8.12 14.36
N LYS A 241 -10.22 7.32 14.91
CA LYS A 241 -11.17 6.55 14.10
C LYS A 241 -12.20 7.51 13.50
N MET A 242 -12.62 7.22 12.28
CA MET A 242 -13.64 7.95 11.56
C MET A 242 -14.70 6.98 11.04
N ASP A 243 -15.96 7.33 11.21
CA ASP A 243 -17.07 6.59 10.62
C ASP A 243 -17.20 6.89 9.12
N LYS A 244 -17.88 6.00 8.39
CA LYS A 244 -18.02 6.10 6.93
C LYS A 244 -18.76 7.35 6.46
N ASP A 245 -19.78 7.80 7.21
CA ASP A 245 -20.66 8.89 6.78
C ASP A 245 -19.90 10.22 6.90
N THR A 246 -19.14 10.40 7.98
CA THR A 246 -18.21 11.51 8.15
C THR A 246 -17.14 11.53 7.05
N ALA A 247 -16.56 10.38 6.71
CA ALA A 247 -15.54 10.29 5.66
C ALA A 247 -16.11 10.65 4.28
N ALA A 248 -17.30 10.15 3.93
CA ALA A 248 -18.02 10.51 2.71
C ALA A 248 -18.32 12.01 2.66
N HIS A 249 -18.80 12.59 3.76
CA HIS A 249 -19.05 14.02 3.85
C HIS A 249 -17.80 14.87 3.57
N TYR A 250 -16.62 14.48 4.08
CA TYR A 250 -15.37 15.19 3.80
C TYR A 250 -15.00 15.17 2.31
N ALA A 251 -15.08 14.01 1.67
CA ALA A 251 -14.74 13.87 0.26
C ALA A 251 -15.74 14.57 -0.67
N LEU A 252 -17.01 14.63 -0.28
CA LEU A 252 -18.09 15.28 -1.04
C LEU A 252 -18.06 16.80 -0.99
N ASN A 253 -17.60 17.37 0.11
CA ASN A 253 -17.49 18.83 0.27
C ASN A 253 -16.12 19.36 -0.18
N ALA A 254 -15.19 18.47 -0.51
CA ALA A 254 -13.94 18.86 -1.14
C ALA A 254 -14.15 19.05 -2.65
N SER A 255 -13.52 20.08 -3.21
CA SER A 255 -13.40 20.19 -4.67
C SER A 255 -12.36 19.19 -5.18
N PRO A 256 -12.57 18.57 -6.36
CA PRO A 256 -11.49 17.85 -7.05
C PRO A 256 -10.29 18.77 -7.19
N THR A 257 -9.09 18.32 -6.81
CA THR A 257 -7.90 19.16 -7.01
C THR A 257 -7.64 19.40 -8.50
N GLY A 258 -8.15 18.50 -9.37
CA GLY A 258 -7.90 18.54 -10.80
C GLY A 258 -6.42 18.33 -11.13
N SER A 259 -5.65 17.82 -10.17
CA SER A 259 -4.21 17.64 -10.26
C SER A 259 -3.78 16.32 -9.64
N LEU A 260 -2.74 15.71 -10.18
CA LEU A 260 -2.06 14.58 -9.57
C LEU A 260 -0.57 14.89 -9.53
N MET A 261 0.05 14.62 -8.40
CA MET A 261 1.45 14.96 -8.17
C MET A 261 1.80 16.44 -8.45
N GLY A 262 0.88 17.36 -8.14
CA GLY A 262 1.07 18.82 -8.34
C GLY A 262 0.97 19.28 -9.80
N LYS A 263 0.60 18.39 -10.71
CA LYS A 263 0.41 18.69 -12.14
C LYS A 263 -1.07 18.55 -12.48
N LYS A 264 -1.60 19.48 -13.29
CA LYS A 264 -2.98 19.37 -13.81
C LYS A 264 -3.18 18.01 -14.47
N LEU A 265 -4.31 17.37 -14.21
CA LEU A 265 -4.68 16.14 -14.89
C LEU A 265 -4.76 16.38 -16.40
N PHE A 266 -4.14 15.46 -17.15
CA PHE A 266 -4.21 15.45 -18.61
C PHE A 266 -4.04 14.01 -19.11
N VAL A 267 -4.51 13.78 -20.33
CA VAL A 267 -4.24 12.56 -21.08
C VAL A 267 -3.10 12.86 -22.03
N ASP A 268 -1.95 12.21 -21.81
CA ASP A 268 -0.76 12.39 -22.63
C ASP A 268 -1.01 11.85 -24.05
N PRO A 269 -0.99 12.72 -25.08
CA PRO A 269 -1.21 12.28 -26.46
C PRO A 269 -0.14 11.30 -26.94
N ALA A 270 1.06 11.30 -26.34
CA ALA A 270 2.13 10.37 -26.68
C ALA A 270 1.98 8.99 -26.01
N GLU A 271 0.99 8.79 -25.13
CA GLU A 271 0.83 7.52 -24.44
C GLU A 271 0.43 6.40 -25.42
N PRO A 272 1.10 5.23 -25.39
CA PRO A 272 0.88 4.18 -26.40
C PRO A 272 -0.56 3.68 -26.55
N LEU A 273 -1.36 3.65 -25.48
CA LEU A 273 -2.78 3.27 -25.52
C LEU A 273 -3.63 4.34 -26.23
N ILE A 274 -3.24 5.61 -26.12
CA ILE A 274 -3.85 6.72 -26.86
C ILE A 274 -3.46 6.63 -28.33
N GLN A 275 -2.17 6.47 -28.62
CA GLN A 275 -1.64 6.33 -30.00
C GLN A 275 -2.26 5.13 -30.73
N ALA A 276 -2.48 4.02 -30.03
CA ALA A 276 -3.14 2.83 -30.58
C ALA A 276 -4.67 2.96 -30.70
N GLY A 277 -5.27 4.06 -30.20
CA GLY A 277 -6.73 4.27 -30.20
C GLY A 277 -7.51 3.35 -29.26
N TRP A 278 -6.82 2.71 -28.31
CA TRP A 278 -7.43 1.75 -27.39
C TRP A 278 -8.28 2.44 -26.32
N VAL A 279 -7.89 3.64 -25.91
CA VAL A 279 -8.62 4.54 -25.01
C VAL A 279 -8.45 5.99 -25.46
N SER A 280 -9.34 6.87 -24.99
CA SER A 280 -9.36 8.32 -25.23
C SER A 280 -9.84 9.04 -23.97
N GLU A 281 -9.50 10.32 -23.80
CA GLU A 281 -10.05 11.13 -22.72
C GLU A 281 -11.58 11.13 -22.77
N GLY A 282 -12.22 10.97 -21.61
CA GLY A 282 -13.69 10.89 -21.50
C GLY A 282 -14.27 9.49 -21.76
N ASP A 283 -13.47 8.50 -22.15
CA ASP A 283 -13.96 7.13 -22.30
C ASP A 283 -14.40 6.53 -20.96
N ALA A 284 -15.46 5.72 -20.99
CA ALA A 284 -15.72 4.76 -19.94
C ALA A 284 -14.61 3.70 -19.97
N VAL A 285 -13.95 3.49 -18.83
CA VAL A 285 -12.83 2.56 -18.71
C VAL A 285 -12.93 1.73 -17.43
N SER A 286 -12.25 0.59 -17.43
CA SER A 286 -11.89 -0.14 -16.22
C SER A 286 -10.38 -0.09 -15.97
N VAL A 287 -10.02 -0.04 -14.69
CA VAL A 287 -8.64 -0.13 -14.21
C VAL A 287 -8.53 -1.35 -13.28
N THR A 288 -7.70 -2.32 -13.65
CA THR A 288 -7.64 -3.64 -12.99
C THR A 288 -6.20 -4.04 -12.65
N PRO A 289 -5.90 -4.51 -11.42
CA PRO A 289 -4.61 -5.11 -11.12
C PRO A 289 -4.28 -6.29 -12.05
N THR A 290 -3.02 -6.42 -12.47
CA THR A 290 -2.59 -7.50 -13.38
C THR A 290 -2.17 -8.77 -12.66
N ASP A 291 -1.82 -8.68 -11.39
CA ASP A 291 -1.27 -9.76 -10.58
C ASP A 291 -2.35 -10.48 -9.78
N SER A 292 -2.93 -9.85 -8.75
CA SER A 292 -3.89 -10.46 -7.81
C SER A 292 -5.02 -9.52 -7.42
N GLY A 293 -6.12 -10.03 -6.89
CA GLY A 293 -7.29 -9.22 -6.56
C GLY A 293 -7.83 -8.50 -7.80
N ARG A 294 -7.88 -9.20 -8.94
CA ARG A 294 -8.19 -8.68 -10.30
C ARG A 294 -9.66 -8.30 -10.46
N VAL A 295 -10.17 -7.43 -9.59
CA VAL A 295 -11.50 -6.84 -9.70
C VAL A 295 -11.35 -5.44 -10.31
N PRO A 296 -12.04 -5.16 -11.43
CA PRO A 296 -11.97 -3.87 -12.09
C PRO A 296 -12.57 -2.76 -11.22
N GLN A 297 -11.92 -1.60 -11.21
CA GLN A 297 -12.58 -0.33 -10.89
C GLN A 297 -13.07 0.32 -12.16
N PHE A 298 -14.31 0.78 -12.17
CA PHE A 298 -14.91 1.48 -13.31
C PHE A 298 -14.92 2.99 -13.09
N GLY A 299 -14.82 3.74 -14.20
CA GLY A 299 -14.94 5.19 -14.18
C GLY A 299 -14.77 5.81 -15.58
N THR A 300 -14.76 7.14 -15.63
CA THR A 300 -14.47 7.91 -16.86
C THR A 300 -13.01 8.33 -16.88
N LEU A 301 -12.26 8.09 -17.96
CA LEU A 301 -10.85 8.48 -18.07
C LEU A 301 -10.69 10.01 -18.04
N VAL A 302 -9.94 10.53 -17.07
CA VAL A 302 -9.67 11.98 -16.92
C VAL A 302 -8.18 12.31 -16.81
N GLY A 303 -7.31 11.29 -16.77
CA GLY A 303 -5.87 11.49 -16.83
C GLY A 303 -5.14 10.19 -17.15
N LEU A 304 -4.10 10.27 -17.97
CA LEU A 304 -3.28 9.13 -18.36
C LEU A 304 -1.88 9.62 -18.70
N THR A 305 -0.89 9.18 -17.93
CA THR A 305 0.53 9.51 -18.14
C THR A 305 1.38 8.25 -18.09
N ALA A 306 2.69 8.38 -18.27
CA ALA A 306 3.63 7.28 -18.09
C ALA A 306 3.63 6.68 -16.65
N GLU A 307 3.21 7.46 -15.65
CA GLU A 307 3.30 7.07 -14.23
C GLU A 307 1.94 6.70 -13.63
N THR A 308 0.87 7.35 -14.07
CA THR A 308 -0.44 7.26 -13.40
C THR A 308 -1.62 7.21 -14.38
N VAL A 309 -2.74 6.64 -13.92
CA VAL A 309 -4.05 6.78 -14.55
C VAL A 309 -5.05 7.32 -13.54
N SER A 310 -5.89 8.24 -13.99
CA SER A 310 -6.91 8.91 -13.18
C SER A 310 -8.28 8.72 -13.84
N ILE A 311 -9.26 8.28 -13.06
CA ILE A 311 -10.64 8.07 -13.50
C ILE A 311 -11.62 8.80 -12.58
N ARG A 312 -12.66 9.39 -13.16
CA ARG A 312 -13.80 9.90 -12.38
C ARG A 312 -14.71 8.73 -12.03
N ILE A 313 -14.93 8.50 -10.73
CA ILE A 313 -15.75 7.42 -10.19
C ILE A 313 -17.05 8.03 -9.68
N GLN A 314 -18.17 7.56 -10.20
CA GLN A 314 -19.50 7.99 -9.76
C GLN A 314 -19.81 7.37 -8.40
N MET A 315 -20.25 8.20 -7.44
CA MET A 315 -20.67 7.70 -6.14
C MET A 315 -22.01 6.97 -6.24
N ALA A 316 -22.18 5.92 -5.43
CA ALA A 316 -23.38 5.08 -5.49
C ALA A 316 -24.63 5.90 -5.11
N GLY A 317 -25.62 5.93 -5.99
CA GLY A 317 -26.89 6.64 -5.74
C GLY A 317 -26.80 8.18 -5.70
N SER A 318 -25.67 8.77 -6.13
CA SER A 318 -25.47 10.23 -6.15
C SER A 318 -25.09 10.73 -7.54
N GLN A 319 -25.29 12.03 -7.81
CA GLN A 319 -24.75 12.72 -8.99
C GLN A 319 -23.30 13.19 -8.77
N GLN A 320 -22.77 13.04 -7.55
CA GLN A 320 -21.40 13.40 -7.19
C GLN A 320 -20.40 12.30 -7.56
N SER A 321 -19.14 12.72 -7.74
CA SER A 321 -18.04 11.83 -8.10
C SER A 321 -16.80 12.12 -7.26
N VAL A 322 -15.92 11.14 -7.18
CA VAL A 322 -14.53 11.28 -6.73
C VAL A 322 -13.58 11.03 -7.89
N VAL A 323 -12.33 11.48 -7.79
CA VAL A 323 -11.28 11.13 -8.76
C VAL A 323 -10.39 10.04 -8.18
N GLY A 324 -10.42 8.87 -8.81
CA GLY A 324 -9.60 7.73 -8.44
C GLY A 324 -8.28 7.71 -9.21
N HIS A 325 -7.16 7.57 -8.50
CA HIS A 325 -5.82 7.54 -9.07
C HIS A 325 -5.15 6.19 -8.84
N PHE A 326 -4.51 5.65 -9.88
CA PHE A 326 -3.78 4.39 -9.84
C PHE A 326 -2.38 4.59 -10.44
N PRO A 327 -1.35 3.88 -9.96
CA PRO A 327 -0.09 3.81 -10.69
C PRO A 327 -0.29 3.03 -11.99
N ARG A 328 0.50 3.33 -13.03
CA ARG A 328 0.48 2.55 -14.30
C ARG A 328 1.04 1.15 -14.10
N LEU A 329 2.11 1.04 -13.33
CA LEU A 329 2.80 -0.23 -13.11
C LEU A 329 1.90 -1.22 -12.34
N GLY A 330 1.62 -2.37 -12.94
CA GLY A 330 0.79 -3.43 -12.33
C GLY A 330 -0.72 -3.25 -12.55
N TYR A 331 -1.12 -2.31 -13.42
CA TYR A 331 -2.52 -2.07 -13.74
C TYR A 331 -2.78 -2.10 -15.24
N LYS A 332 -3.85 -2.79 -15.62
CA LYS A 332 -4.41 -2.80 -16.96
C LYS A 332 -5.54 -1.79 -17.05
N ILE A 333 -5.57 -1.03 -18.14
CA ILE A 333 -6.66 -0.12 -18.49
C ILE A 333 -7.38 -0.72 -19.70
N GLN A 334 -8.71 -0.75 -19.67
CA GLN A 334 -9.52 -1.20 -20.79
C GLN A 334 -10.67 -0.23 -21.04
N ARG A 335 -10.93 0.11 -22.31
CA ARG A 335 -12.16 0.78 -22.71
C ARG A 335 -13.33 -0.18 -22.43
N GLU A 336 -14.31 0.32 -21.69
CA GLU A 336 -15.57 -0.37 -21.51
C GLU A 336 -16.51 0.02 -22.65
N LYS A 337 -17.25 -0.96 -23.16
CA LYS A 337 -18.36 -0.63 -24.06
C LYS A 337 -19.35 0.17 -23.24
N ALA A 338 -19.89 1.25 -23.80
CA ALA A 338 -20.99 1.97 -23.19
C ALA A 338 -22.08 0.93 -22.84
N SER A 339 -22.25 0.66 -21.55
CA SER A 339 -23.35 -0.17 -21.09
C SER A 339 -24.61 0.57 -21.52
N ALA A 340 -25.39 -0.07 -22.39
CA ALA A 340 -26.77 0.33 -22.58
C ALA A 340 -27.39 0.29 -21.18
N LYS A 341 -27.71 1.49 -20.67
CA LYS A 341 -28.36 1.80 -19.40
C LYS A 341 -28.93 0.57 -18.68
N LEU A 342 -28.41 0.28 -17.49
CA LEU A 342 -29.17 -0.45 -16.46
C LEU A 342 -30.34 0.41 -15.99
#